data_AF-A0A445G346-F1
#
_entry.id   AF-A0A445G346-F1
#
_cell.length_a   1.000
_cell.length_b   1.000
_cell.length_c   1.000
_cell.angle_alpha   90.00
_cell.angle_beta   90.00
_cell.angle_gamma   90.00
#
_symmetry.space_group_name_H-M   'P 1'
#
loop_
_entity.id
_entity.type
_entity.pdbx_description
1 polymer ?
#
loop_
_entity_poly.entity_id
_entity_poly.type
_entity_poly.pdbx_seq_one_letter_code
_entity_poly.pdbx_strand_id
1 'polypeptide(L)'
;MNHLAREALHGKVKSILFLMPCHATPYYSMLHHNLPMQFLDCTPSEEKGVPDESDRFLMDPVTFVSEYAKNKSLPSHVVLFDSEEQKLRNLLISFDYREEKRFFNAHFKVDRDLAYTCE
;
A
#
# COMPACT_ATOMS: atom_id res chain seq x y z
N MET A 1 4.39 -9.82 -7.26
CA MET A 1 4.86 -8.67 -8.06
C MET A 1 5.06 -8.96 -9.54
N ASN A 2 5.45 -10.18 -9.96
CA ASN A 2 5.63 -10.54 -11.39
C ASN A 2 4.42 -10.27 -12.31
N HIS A 3 3.20 -10.25 -11.75
CA HIS A 3 2.00 -9.85 -12.51
C HIS A 3 2.02 -8.37 -12.85
N LEU A 4 2.21 -7.50 -11.85
CA LEU A 4 2.32 -6.04 -12.05
C LEU A 4 3.47 -5.67 -13.00
N ALA A 5 4.61 -6.37 -12.92
CA ALA A 5 5.73 -6.14 -13.84
C ALA A 5 5.34 -6.44 -15.29
N ARG A 6 4.62 -7.55 -15.54
CA ARG A 6 4.11 -7.91 -16.88
C ARG A 6 3.05 -6.93 -17.39
N GLU A 7 2.13 -6.50 -16.54
CA GLU A 7 1.10 -5.55 -16.94
C GLU A 7 1.67 -4.14 -17.16
N ALA A 8 2.73 -3.77 -16.45
CA ALA A 8 3.52 -2.57 -16.71
C ALA A 8 4.24 -2.64 -18.07
N LEU A 9 4.83 -3.79 -18.44
CA LEU A 9 5.42 -4.00 -19.78
C LEU A 9 4.40 -3.73 -20.90
N HIS A 10 3.15 -4.15 -20.69
CA HIS A 10 2.08 -3.97 -21.68
C HIS A 10 1.39 -2.60 -21.60
N GLY A 11 1.88 -1.67 -20.78
CA GLY A 11 1.34 -0.31 -20.65
C GLY A 11 -0.06 -0.24 -20.01
N LYS A 12 -0.50 -1.31 -19.33
CA LYS A 12 -1.80 -1.35 -18.66
C LYS A 12 -1.75 -0.71 -17.27
N VAL A 13 -0.60 -0.74 -16.62
CA VAL A 13 -0.35 -0.09 -15.34
C VAL A 13 0.22 1.31 -15.56
N LYS A 14 -0.47 2.34 -15.06
CA LYS A 14 -0.04 3.75 -15.18
C LYS A 14 0.51 4.32 -13.87
N SER A 15 -0.03 3.89 -12.76
CA SER A 15 0.38 4.28 -11.40
C SER A 15 -0.10 3.25 -10.38
N ILE A 16 0.71 3.01 -9.34
CA ILE A 16 0.42 2.02 -8.30
C ILE A 16 0.40 2.70 -6.94
N LEU A 17 -0.64 2.43 -6.15
CA LEU A 17 -0.69 2.79 -4.73
C LEU A 17 -0.63 1.51 -3.88
N PHE A 18 0.30 1.51 -2.94
CA PHE A 18 0.45 0.43 -1.97
C PHE A 18 -0.19 0.86 -0.65
N LEU A 19 -1.35 0.29 -0.35
CA LEU A 19 -2.09 0.50 0.89
C LEU A 19 -1.82 -0.68 1.83
N MET A 20 -0.62 -0.69 2.39
CA MET A 20 -0.11 -1.80 3.20
C MET A 20 0.94 -1.27 4.19
N PRO A 21 1.29 -2.04 5.23
CA PRO A 21 2.41 -1.73 6.11
C PRO A 21 3.70 -1.49 5.31
N CYS A 22 4.53 -0.57 5.79
CA CYS A 22 5.82 -0.30 5.18
C CYS A 22 6.70 -1.54 5.04
N HIS A 23 7.44 -1.62 3.93
CA HIS A 23 8.37 -2.70 3.57
C HIS A 23 7.74 -4.09 3.36
N ALA A 24 6.42 -4.19 3.23
CA ALA A 24 5.74 -5.45 2.99
C ALA A 24 5.90 -6.03 1.57
N THR A 25 6.40 -5.21 0.62
CA THR A 25 6.64 -5.63 -0.76
C THR A 25 7.94 -5.06 -1.34
N PRO A 26 8.66 -5.83 -2.17
CA PRO A 26 9.85 -5.35 -2.88
C PRO A 26 9.42 -4.43 -4.04
N TYR A 27 9.87 -3.17 -3.97
CA TYR A 27 9.47 -2.03 -4.81
C TYR A 27 9.95 -2.13 -6.28
N TYR A 28 10.71 -1.13 -6.76
CA TYR A 28 11.28 -1.13 -8.11
C TYR A 28 12.13 -2.37 -8.41
N SER A 29 12.73 -2.98 -7.39
CA SER A 29 13.57 -4.17 -7.52
C SER A 29 12.83 -5.40 -8.07
N MET A 30 11.49 -5.41 -8.06
CA MET A 30 10.71 -6.45 -8.74
C MET A 30 9.93 -5.92 -9.95
N LEU A 31 9.66 -4.62 -10.03
CA LEU A 31 8.87 -4.05 -11.11
C LEU A 31 9.72 -3.71 -12.35
N HIS A 32 10.94 -3.20 -12.17
CA HIS A 32 11.85 -2.78 -13.25
C HIS A 32 11.24 -1.85 -14.32
N HIS A 33 10.20 -1.08 -13.95
CA HIS A 33 9.55 -0.10 -14.82
C HIS A 33 9.50 1.28 -14.16
N ASN A 34 9.80 2.33 -14.93
CA ASN A 34 9.66 3.70 -14.48
C ASN A 34 8.18 4.13 -14.54
N LEU A 35 7.47 3.98 -13.43
CA LEU A 35 6.08 4.42 -13.29
C LEU A 35 5.82 4.99 -11.90
N PRO A 36 4.90 5.97 -11.75
CA PRO A 36 4.54 6.54 -10.47
C PRO A 36 4.05 5.46 -9.50
N MET A 37 4.78 5.28 -8.41
CA MET A 37 4.41 4.37 -7.33
C MET A 37 4.47 5.08 -6.00
N GLN A 38 3.43 4.93 -5.19
CA GLN A 38 3.31 5.58 -3.89
C GLN A 38 3.09 4.55 -2.78
N PHE A 39 3.79 4.73 -1.67
CA PHE A 39 3.56 4.05 -0.40
C PHE A 39 3.05 5.03 0.64
N LEU A 40 2.51 4.48 1.72
CA LEU A 40 2.25 5.21 2.94
C LEU A 40 3.58 5.55 3.62
N ASP A 41 3.70 6.78 4.08
CA ASP A 41 4.86 7.25 4.84
C ASP A 41 4.88 6.60 6.24
N CYS A 42 6.04 6.06 6.58
CA CYS A 42 6.33 5.47 7.88
C CYS A 42 7.60 6.05 8.50
N THR A 43 7.99 7.25 8.06
CA THR A 43 9.05 8.00 8.70
C THR A 43 8.66 8.21 10.16
N PRO A 44 9.49 7.76 11.12
CA PRO A 44 9.17 7.91 12.53
C PRO A 44 9.09 9.40 12.89
N SER A 45 8.09 9.77 13.68
CA SER A 45 8.00 11.12 14.24
C SER A 45 9.04 11.30 15.36
N GLU A 46 9.59 12.50 15.47
CA GLU A 46 10.41 12.92 16.63
C GLU A 46 9.60 12.88 17.94
N GLU A 47 8.28 13.05 17.85
CA GLU A 47 7.35 12.94 18.97
C GLU A 47 6.88 11.50 19.15
N LYS A 48 7.23 10.91 20.31
CA LYS A 48 6.78 9.56 20.68
C LYS A 48 5.26 9.50 20.77
N GLY A 49 4.67 8.51 20.09
CA GLY A 49 3.23 8.22 20.15
C GLY A 49 2.40 8.87 19.04
N VAL A 50 3.00 9.63 18.13
CA VAL A 50 2.30 10.11 16.93
C VAL A 50 2.29 8.99 15.88
N PRO A 51 1.11 8.50 15.46
CA PRO A 51 1.02 7.44 14.45
C PRO A 51 1.46 7.94 13.08
N ASP A 52 2.25 7.13 12.38
CA ASP A 52 2.67 7.43 11.01
C ASP A 52 1.51 7.28 10.00
N GLU A 53 1.72 7.63 8.73
CA GLU A 53 0.66 7.54 7.71
C GLU A 53 0.18 6.09 7.53
N SER A 54 1.10 5.13 7.64
CA SER A 54 0.79 3.70 7.57
C SER A 54 -0.03 3.22 8.76
N ASP A 55 0.30 3.67 9.97
CA ASP A 55 -0.45 3.38 11.19
C ASP A 55 -1.86 3.96 11.13
N ARG A 56 -2.01 5.21 10.66
CA ARG A 56 -3.31 5.86 10.49
C ARG A 56 -4.22 5.09 9.52
N PHE A 57 -3.66 4.60 8.41
CA PHE A 57 -4.39 3.75 7.48
C PHE A 57 -4.84 2.43 8.12
N LEU A 58 -3.98 1.79 8.91
CA LEU A 58 -4.33 0.53 9.59
C LEU A 58 -5.39 0.72 10.70
N MET A 59 -5.42 1.90 11.35
CA MET A 59 -6.41 2.26 12.35
C MET A 59 -7.81 2.47 11.75
N ASP A 60 -7.91 3.27 10.67
CA ASP A 60 -9.17 3.52 9.97
C ASP A 60 -8.95 3.60 8.45
N PRO A 61 -8.99 2.45 7.75
CA PRO A 61 -8.69 2.42 6.32
C PRO A 61 -9.77 3.12 5.49
N VAL A 62 -11.04 3.09 5.92
CA VAL A 62 -12.16 3.63 5.16
C VAL A 62 -12.09 5.16 5.13
N THR A 63 -11.90 5.78 6.30
CA THR A 63 -11.73 7.23 6.40
C THR A 63 -10.47 7.67 5.67
N PHE A 64 -9.35 6.96 5.87
CA PHE A 64 -8.08 7.27 5.22
C PHE A 64 -8.21 7.30 3.68
N VAL A 65 -8.77 6.25 3.08
CA VAL A 65 -8.91 6.16 1.62
C VAL A 65 -9.92 7.19 1.09
N SER A 66 -10.95 7.50 1.86
CA SER A 66 -11.92 8.55 1.51
C SER A 66 -11.29 9.94 1.49
N GLU A 67 -10.43 10.26 2.47
CA GLU A 67 -9.67 11.51 2.49
C GLU A 67 -8.62 11.55 1.38
N TYR A 68 -7.94 10.43 1.14
CA TYR A 68 -6.97 10.28 0.06
C TYR A 68 -7.60 10.60 -1.30
N ALA A 69 -8.78 10.03 -1.59
CA ALA A 69 -9.50 10.23 -2.83
C ALA A 69 -10.00 11.67 -3.04
N LYS A 70 -10.17 12.45 -1.97
CA LYS A 70 -10.55 13.88 -2.06
C LYS A 70 -9.36 14.76 -2.45
N ASN A 71 -8.17 14.43 -1.95
CA ASN A 71 -7.00 15.30 -2.04
C ASN A 71 -6.03 14.94 -3.18
N LYS A 72 -6.07 13.68 -3.65
CA LYS A 72 -5.14 13.15 -4.66
C LYS A 72 -5.89 12.48 -5.80
N SER A 73 -5.23 12.40 -6.96
CA SER A 73 -5.75 11.62 -8.08
C SER A 73 -5.74 10.12 -7.74
N LEU A 74 -6.81 9.43 -8.14
CA LEU A 74 -6.92 7.99 -7.95
C LEU A 74 -5.88 7.25 -8.80
N PRO A 75 -5.11 6.32 -8.20
CA PRO A 75 -4.10 5.53 -8.91
C PRO A 75 -4.75 4.53 -9.88
N SER A 76 -4.01 4.05 -10.89
CA SER A 76 -4.57 3.04 -11.80
C SER A 76 -4.74 1.67 -11.14
N HIS A 77 -3.84 1.32 -10.20
CA HIS A 77 -3.83 0.04 -9.50
C HIS A 77 -3.60 0.28 -8.02
N VAL A 78 -4.31 -0.47 -7.19
CA VAL A 78 -4.14 -0.47 -5.74
C VAL A 78 -3.72 -1.86 -5.29
N VAL A 79 -2.72 -1.94 -4.43
CA VAL A 79 -2.26 -3.19 -3.81
C VAL A 79 -2.57 -3.14 -2.33
N LEU A 80 -3.32 -4.12 -1.86
CA LEU A 80 -3.83 -4.26 -0.49
C LEU A 80 -3.55 -5.66 0.03
N PHE A 81 -3.52 -5.81 1.35
CA PHE A 81 -3.70 -7.12 1.97
C PHE A 81 -5.18 -7.50 2.04
N ASP A 82 -5.43 -8.80 2.15
CA ASP A 82 -6.79 -9.36 2.17
C ASP A 82 -7.65 -8.78 3.31
N SER A 83 -7.05 -8.58 4.49
CA SER A 83 -7.72 -7.99 5.65
C SER A 83 -8.22 -6.56 5.43
N GLU A 84 -7.48 -5.78 4.66
CA GLU A 84 -7.80 -4.38 4.36
C GLU A 84 -8.76 -4.29 3.17
N GLU A 85 -8.60 -5.14 2.15
CA GLU A 85 -9.51 -5.23 1.01
C GLU A 85 -10.95 -5.52 1.48
N GLN A 86 -11.14 -6.47 2.38
CA GLN A 86 -12.46 -6.82 2.90
C GLN A 86 -13.19 -5.63 3.56
N LYS A 87 -12.44 -4.75 4.23
CA LYS A 87 -12.97 -3.52 4.86
C LYS A 87 -13.28 -2.44 3.82
N LEU A 88 -12.48 -2.37 2.76
CA LEU A 88 -12.54 -1.33 1.73
C LEU A 88 -13.39 -1.70 0.51
N ARG A 89 -13.84 -2.94 0.39
CA ARG A 89 -14.48 -3.49 -0.81
C ARG A 89 -15.57 -2.58 -1.39
N ASN A 90 -16.49 -2.11 -0.55
CA ASN A 90 -17.57 -1.23 -0.99
C ASN A 90 -17.07 0.12 -1.51
N LEU A 91 -16.03 0.67 -0.86
CA LEU A 91 -15.41 1.93 -1.26
C LEU A 91 -14.63 1.78 -2.57
N LEU A 92 -13.88 0.68 -2.73
CA LEU A 92 -13.16 0.37 -3.97
C LEU A 92 -14.12 0.21 -5.16
N ILE A 93 -15.24 -0.49 -4.96
CA ILE A 93 -16.29 -0.62 -5.99
C ILE A 93 -16.88 0.75 -6.34
N SER A 94 -17.07 1.64 -5.35
CA SER A 94 -17.58 3.00 -5.60
C SER A 94 -16.62 3.86 -6.43
N PHE A 95 -15.33 3.53 -6.44
CA PHE A 95 -14.29 4.14 -7.27
C PHE A 95 -14.01 3.37 -8.57
N ASP A 96 -14.87 2.41 -8.93
CA ASP A 96 -14.74 1.56 -10.13
C ASP A 96 -13.49 0.66 -10.13
N TYR A 97 -12.95 0.33 -8.95
CA TYR A 97 -11.93 -0.70 -8.82
C TYR A 97 -12.55 -2.09 -8.78
N ARG A 98 -11.83 -3.04 -9.39
CA ARG A 98 -12.14 -4.47 -9.36
C ARG A 98 -10.89 -5.27 -9.00
N GLU A 99 -11.07 -6.40 -8.32
CA GLU A 99 -9.97 -7.32 -8.06
C GLU A 99 -9.45 -7.87 -9.40
N GLU A 100 -8.16 -7.65 -9.65
CA GLU A 100 -7.50 -8.15 -10.85
C GLU A 100 -6.81 -9.50 -10.59
N LYS A 101 -6.10 -9.59 -9.47
CA LYS A 101 -5.37 -10.79 -9.03
C LYS A 101 -5.17 -10.81 -7.52
N ARG A 102 -5.18 -12.03 -6.96
CA ARG A 102 -4.81 -12.33 -5.59
C ARG A 102 -3.57 -13.21 -5.54
N PHE A 103 -2.66 -12.91 -4.62
CA PHE A 103 -1.44 -13.68 -4.39
C PHE A 103 -1.27 -13.96 -2.92
N PHE A 104 -0.64 -15.08 -2.60
CA PHE A 104 -0.23 -15.37 -1.23
C PHE A 104 1.06 -14.60 -0.90
N ASN A 105 1.05 -13.81 0.18
CA ASN A 105 2.22 -13.14 0.73
C ASN A 105 2.29 -13.41 2.23
N ALA A 106 3.32 -14.13 2.68
CA ALA A 106 3.56 -14.40 4.10
C ALA A 106 4.37 -13.23 4.70
N HIS A 107 3.69 -12.11 4.96
CA HIS A 107 4.30 -11.01 5.70
C HIS A 107 4.25 -11.31 7.20
N PHE A 108 5.40 -11.64 7.78
CA PHE A 108 5.54 -11.77 9.23
C PHE A 108 5.65 -10.37 9.83
N LYS A 109 4.82 -10.04 10.81
CA LYS A 109 5.05 -8.84 11.63
C LYS A 109 6.36 -9.05 12.38
N VAL A 110 7.41 -8.37 11.93
CA VAL A 110 8.61 -8.20 12.75
C VAL A 110 8.29 -7.08 13.71
N ASP A 111 8.31 -7.35 15.01
CA ASP A 111 8.09 -6.33 16.03
C ASP A 111 9.06 -5.17 15.80
N ARG A 112 8.53 -3.95 15.57
CA ARG A 112 9.35 -2.73 15.44
C ARG A 112 10.20 -2.50 16.69
N ASP A 113 9.75 -3.03 17.83
CA ASP A 113 10.40 -2.88 19.14
C ASP A 113 11.67 -3.74 19.31
N LEU A 114 11.99 -4.63 18.36
CA LEU A 114 13.20 -5.45 18.39
C LEU A 114 14.36 -4.91 17.54
N ALA A 115 14.17 -3.79 16.84
CA ALA A 115 15.14 -3.26 15.87
C ALA A 115 15.95 -2.04 16.34
N TYR A 116 16.00 -1.75 17.64
CA TYR A 116 16.94 -0.77 18.21
C TYR A 116 17.65 -1.32 19.45
N THR A 117 18.48 -2.34 19.26
CA THR A 117 19.68 -2.54 20.10
C THR A 117 20.89 -2.63 19.19
N CYS A 118 21.37 -1.46 18.78
CA CYS A 118 22.78 -1.25 18.50
C CYS A 118 23.25 -0.21 19.50
N GLU A 119 23.44 -0.67 20.74
CA GLU A 119 24.50 -0.33 21.70
C GLU A 119 24.24 -1.07 23.02
#